data_AF-A0A7S4FK22-F1
#
_entry.id   AF-A0A7S4FK22-F1
#
_cell.length_a   1.000
_cell.length_b   1.000
_cell.length_c   1.000
_cell.angle_alpha   90.00
_cell.angle_beta   90.00
_cell.angle_gamma   90.00
#
_symmetry.space_group_name_H-M   'P 1'
#
loop_
_entity.id
_entity.type
_entity.pdbx_description
1 polymer ?
#
loop_
_entity_poly.entity_id
_entity_poly.type
_entity_poly.pdbx_seq_one_letter_code
_entity_poly.pdbx_strand_id
1 'polypeptide(L)'
;DDVDTKLVQALQQTSKVGHLPFQFDVQNMVQHQGILNLKSFLGLWYSRLFVLSKYGFLHYFGDDLLVPEGTLQLSKCRIEGAEEPDTFVLTEVNMLLDSHNVIKCNSKDEMLLWVAEL
;
A
#
# COMPACT_ATOMS: atom_id res chain seq x y z
N ASP A 1 -3.68 14.03 -12.76
CA ASP A 1 -4.28 15.38 -12.88
C ASP A 1 -5.54 15.59 -12.04
N ASP A 2 -6.64 14.85 -12.24
CA ASP A 2 -7.86 15.00 -11.39
C ASP A 2 -7.93 14.02 -10.20
N VAL A 3 -7.23 12.88 -10.29
CA VAL A 3 -7.19 11.86 -9.23
C VAL A 3 -6.35 12.31 -8.04
N ASP A 4 -5.18 12.90 -8.29
CA ASP A 4 -4.28 13.39 -7.23
C ASP A 4 -4.93 14.49 -6.40
N THR A 5 -5.69 15.37 -7.06
CA THR A 5 -6.39 16.48 -6.39
C THR A 5 -7.54 15.97 -5.52
N LYS A 6 -8.31 14.99 -6.01
CA LYS A 6 -9.40 14.36 -5.24
C LYS A 6 -8.88 13.51 -4.08
N LEU A 7 -7.77 12.80 -4.29
CA LEU A 7 -7.08 12.04 -3.25
C LEU A 7 -6.61 12.98 -2.13
N VAL A 8 -5.86 14.04 -2.48
CA VAL A 8 -5.39 15.04 -1.51
C VAL A 8 -6.56 15.72 -0.80
N GLN A 9 -7.66 16.02 -1.49
CA GLN A 9 -8.85 16.62 -0.88
C GLN A 9 -9.61 15.66 0.05
N ALA A 10 -9.76 14.39 -0.31
CA ALA A 10 -10.36 13.37 0.54
C ALA A 10 -9.53 13.18 1.82
N LEU A 11 -8.21 13.15 1.67
CA LEU A 11 -7.25 13.07 2.77
C LEU A 11 -7.29 14.33 3.67
N GLN A 12 -7.51 15.53 3.11
CA GLN A 12 -7.67 16.77 3.88
C GLN A 12 -9.03 16.91 4.60
N GLN A 13 -10.11 16.34 4.06
CA GLN A 13 -11.44 16.44 4.66
C GLN A 13 -11.59 15.58 5.92
N THR A 14 -10.93 14.42 5.98
CA THR A 14 -10.89 13.57 7.19
C THR A 14 -10.18 14.24 8.37
N SER A 15 -9.27 15.19 8.12
CA SER A 15 -8.60 15.95 9.18
C SER A 15 -9.53 16.87 9.98
N LYS A 16 -10.71 17.25 9.46
CA LYS A 16 -11.61 18.24 10.10
C LYS A 16 -12.80 17.64 10.84
N VAL A 17 -13.08 16.35 10.71
CA VAL A 17 -14.18 15.69 11.42
C VAL A 17 -13.60 14.92 12.60
N GLY A 18 -13.95 15.35 13.81
CA GLY A 18 -13.37 14.86 15.05
C GLY A 18 -13.42 13.33 15.22
N HIS A 19 -12.37 12.83 15.86
CA HIS A 19 -12.24 11.50 16.47
C HIS A 19 -12.55 10.30 15.55
N LEU A 20 -11.68 10.06 14.58
CA LEU A 20 -11.30 8.69 14.21
C LEU A 20 -9.92 8.39 14.81
N PRO A 21 -9.67 7.19 15.36
CA PRO A 21 -8.39 6.83 15.99
C PRO A 21 -7.18 6.80 15.04
N PHE A 22 -7.40 7.05 13.74
CA PHE A 22 -6.37 7.07 12.70
C PHE A 22 -6.52 8.34 11.85
N GLN A 23 -6.19 9.50 12.42
CA GLN A 23 -5.87 10.68 11.62
C GLN A 23 -4.49 10.43 11.01
N PHE A 24 -4.45 9.97 9.75
CA PHE A 24 -3.23 10.13 8.97
C PHE A 24 -2.98 11.63 8.83
N ASP A 25 -1.88 12.12 9.36
CA ASP A 25 -1.35 13.43 8.97
C ASP A 25 -0.64 13.25 7.61
N VAL A 26 -1.44 13.05 6.56
CA VAL A 26 -1.00 12.45 5.30
C VAL A 26 0.15 13.23 4.64
N GLN A 27 0.27 14.54 4.88
CA GLN A 27 1.31 15.32 4.23
C GLN A 27 2.70 15.16 4.86
N ASN A 28 2.80 14.76 6.14
CA ASN A 28 4.08 14.61 6.82
C ASN A 28 4.53 13.15 6.96
N MET A 29 3.60 12.20 6.83
CA MET A 29 3.82 10.79 7.13
C MET A 29 4.09 9.91 5.89
N VAL A 30 3.79 10.38 4.68
CA VAL A 30 4.01 9.60 3.44
C VAL A 30 5.47 9.68 3.00
N GLN A 31 6.08 8.52 2.76
CA GLN A 31 7.40 8.38 2.16
C GLN A 31 7.28 8.19 0.65
N HIS A 32 6.40 7.29 0.21
CA HIS A 32 6.14 6.98 -1.19
C HIS A 32 4.70 6.49 -1.35
N GLN A 33 4.10 6.77 -2.49
CA GLN A 33 2.78 6.28 -2.85
C GLN A 33 2.68 6.02 -4.35
N GLY A 34 1.81 5.10 -4.74
CA GLY A 34 1.61 4.74 -6.14
C GLY A 34 0.49 3.73 -6.33
N ILE A 35 -0.01 3.66 -7.56
CA ILE A 35 -1.05 2.70 -7.94
C ILE A 35 -0.36 1.41 -8.41
N LEU A 36 -0.54 0.31 -7.67
CA LEU A 36 -0.01 -1.01 -8.00
C LEU A 36 -1.15 -2.04 -8.09
N ASN A 37 -0.88 -3.20 -8.66
CA ASN A 37 -1.87 -4.28 -8.76
C ASN A 37 -1.64 -5.33 -7.68
N LEU A 38 -2.64 -5.57 -6.84
CA LEU A 38 -2.63 -6.62 -5.82
C LEU A 38 -3.38 -7.86 -6.34
N LYS A 39 -2.79 -9.04 -6.18
CA LYS A 39 -3.43 -10.32 -6.51
C LYS A 39 -4.32 -10.75 -5.36
N SER A 40 -5.60 -11.03 -5.63
CA SER A 40 -6.50 -11.60 -4.63
C SER A 40 -6.25 -13.10 -4.42
N PHE A 41 -6.86 -13.64 -3.36
CA PHE A 41 -6.90 -15.08 -3.12
C PHE A 41 -7.52 -15.88 -4.28
N LEU A 42 -8.41 -15.27 -5.07
CA LEU A 42 -9.01 -15.90 -6.26
C LEU A 42 -8.11 -15.79 -7.51
N GLY A 43 -6.91 -15.22 -7.39
CA GLY A 43 -5.95 -15.05 -8.48
C GLY A 43 -6.26 -13.87 -9.42
N LEU A 44 -7.20 -12.98 -9.06
CA LEU A 44 -7.56 -11.80 -9.84
C LEU A 44 -6.70 -10.60 -9.43
N TRP A 45 -6.39 -9.72 -10.38
CA TRP A 45 -5.61 -8.51 -10.13
C TRP A 45 -6.52 -7.30 -9.90
N TYR A 46 -6.19 -6.51 -8.88
CA TYR A 46 -6.92 -5.29 -8.54
C TYR A 46 -5.96 -4.13 -8.39
N SER A 47 -6.29 -3.01 -9.04
CA SER A 47 -5.58 -1.75 -8.86
C SER A 47 -5.85 -1.20 -7.46
N ARG A 48 -4.80 -0.86 -6.73
CA ARG A 48 -4.85 -0.33 -5.36
C ARG A 48 -3.87 0.81 -5.22
N LEU A 49 -4.26 1.82 -4.44
CA LEU A 49 -3.32 2.85 -4.01
C LEU A 49 -2.52 2.32 -2.85
N PHE A 50 -1.21 2.15 -3.04
CA PHE A 50 -0.27 1.84 -1.98
C PHE A 50 0.33 3.13 -1.42
N VAL A 51 0.44 3.20 -0.10
CA VAL A 51 1.00 4.32 0.64
C VAL A 51 2.00 3.77 1.67
N LEU A 52 3.28 4.02 1.41
CA LEU A 52 4.38 3.75 2.32
C LEU A 52 4.53 4.91 3.29
N SER A 53 4.40 4.59 4.57
CA SER A 53 4.56 5.51 5.69
C SER A 53 6.02 5.55 6.16
N LYS A 54 6.51 6.74 6.54
CA LYS A 54 7.82 6.94 7.19
C LYS A 54 7.98 6.17 8.50
N TYR A 55 6.88 5.66 9.06
CA TYR A 55 6.87 4.89 10.32
C TYR A 55 6.97 3.37 10.09
N GLY A 56 7.30 2.92 8.88
CA GLY A 56 7.50 1.51 8.58
C GLY A 56 6.18 0.73 8.43
N PHE A 57 5.14 1.39 7.92
CA PHE A 57 3.87 0.76 7.58
C PHE A 57 3.57 0.95 6.11
N LEU A 58 3.01 -0.08 5.47
CA LEU A 58 2.48 -0.03 4.13
C LEU A 58 0.97 -0.20 4.18
N HIS A 59 0.25 0.77 3.64
CA HIS A 59 -1.22 0.74 3.57
C HIS A 59 -1.63 0.60 2.11
N TYR A 60 -2.71 -0.13 1.85
CA TYR A 60 -3.32 -0.13 0.53
C TYR A 60 -4.82 0.13 0.59
N PHE A 61 -5.29 0.94 -0.35
CA PHE A 61 -6.65 1.44 -0.42
C PHE A 61 -7.31 0.98 -1.73
N GLY A 62 -8.59 0.64 -1.63
CA GLY A 62 -9.44 0.37 -2.78
C GLY A 62 -10.02 1.65 -3.36
N ASP A 63 -11.26 1.54 -3.86
CA ASP A 63 -11.99 2.68 -4.42
C ASP A 63 -12.39 3.68 -3.32
N ASP A 64 -12.61 3.21 -2.09
CA ASP A 64 -12.80 4.06 -0.91
C ASP A 64 -11.44 4.36 -0.27
N LEU A 65 -11.05 5.63 -0.35
CA LEU A 65 -9.76 6.15 0.11
C LEU A 65 -9.79 6.56 1.60
N LEU A 66 -10.94 6.44 2.27
CA LEU A 66 -11.09 6.83 3.67
C LEU A 66 -10.53 5.79 4.63
N VAL A 67 -10.56 4.50 4.25
CA VAL A 67 -10.14 3.38 5.09
C VAL A 67 -9.25 2.45 4.27
N PRO A 68 -8.06 2.07 4.77
CA PRO A 68 -7.22 1.10 4.07
C PRO A 68 -7.91 -0.27 4.05
N GLU A 69 -7.89 -0.94 2.89
CA GLU A 69 -8.30 -2.34 2.78
C GLU A 69 -7.33 -3.26 3.51
N GLY A 70 -6.06 -2.84 3.63
CA GLY A 70 -5.07 -3.54 4.46
C GLY A 70 -3.92 -2.65 4.89
N THR A 71 -3.27 -3.09 5.96
CA THR A 71 -2.12 -2.42 6.57
C THR A 71 -1.10 -3.49 6.95
N LEU A 72 0.13 -3.31 6.52
CA LEU A 72 1.25 -4.22 6.74
C LEU A 72 2.32 -3.50 7.56
N GLN A 73 2.80 -4.15 8.62
CA GLN A 73 3.91 -3.64 9.42
C GLN A 73 5.22 -4.17 8.86
N LEU A 74 6.04 -3.32 8.24
CA LEU A 74 7.21 -3.75 7.47
C LEU A 74 8.26 -4.49 8.29
N SER A 75 8.38 -4.20 9.59
CA SER A 75 9.28 -4.95 10.49
C SER A 75 8.90 -6.42 10.67
N LYS A 76 7.68 -6.81 10.27
CA LYS A 76 7.20 -8.20 10.25
C LYS A 76 7.14 -8.78 8.84
N CYS A 77 7.49 -8.00 7.82
CA CYS A 77 7.41 -8.41 6.44
C CYS A 77 8.75 -8.93 5.93
N ARG A 78 8.66 -9.79 4.92
CA ARG A 78 9.80 -10.22 4.10
C ARG A 78 9.43 -10.00 2.64
N ILE A 79 10.38 -9.49 1.88
CA ILE A 79 10.25 -9.34 0.43
C ILE A 79 10.81 -10.59 -0.22
N GLU A 80 10.01 -11.20 -1.08
CA GLU A 80 10.37 -12.38 -1.86
C GLU A 80 10.23 -12.05 -3.35
N GLY A 81 11.08 -12.65 -4.17
CA GLY A 81 10.95 -12.56 -5.63
C GLY A 81 9.72 -13.34 -6.09
N ALA A 82 8.97 -12.80 -7.06
CA ALA A 82 7.90 -13.53 -7.71
C ALA A 82 8.39 -14.19 -9.01
N GLU A 83 7.71 -15.25 -9.45
CA GLU A 83 7.95 -15.90 -10.75
C GLU A 83 7.49 -15.02 -11.93
N GLU A 84 6.47 -14.19 -11.71
CA GLU A 84 5.94 -13.27 -12.71
C GLU A 84 6.83 -12.03 -12.86
N PRO A 85 7.02 -11.49 -14.07
CA PRO A 85 7.79 -10.27 -14.27
C PRO A 85 7.13 -9.09 -13.56
N ASP A 86 7.97 -8.13 -13.16
CA ASP A 86 7.55 -6.87 -12.53
C ASP A 86 6.70 -7.06 -11.26
N THR A 87 6.87 -8.21 -10.61
CA THR A 87 6.07 -8.63 -9.45
C THR A 87 7.00 -8.97 -8.28
N PHE A 88 6.58 -8.60 -7.07
CA PHE A 88 7.21 -9.02 -5.82
C PHE A 88 6.16 -9.55 -4.86
N VAL A 89 6.58 -10.37 -3.89
CA VAL A 89 5.71 -10.87 -2.83
C VAL A 89 6.14 -10.25 -1.52
N LEU A 90 5.18 -9.65 -0.82
CA LEU A 90 5.37 -9.15 0.55
C LEU A 90 4.68 -10.12 1.51
N THR A 91 5.47 -10.92 2.21
CA THR A 91 5.00 -11.90 3.19
C THR A 91 5.04 -11.30 4.58
N GLU A 92 3.91 -11.07 5.23
CA GLU A 92 3.87 -10.71 6.65
C GLU A 92 3.91 -11.98 7.50
N VAL A 93 4.97 -12.09 8.31
CA VAL A 93 5.21 -13.23 9.18
C VAL A 93 4.37 -13.08 10.44
N ASN A 94 3.44 -14.01 10.64
CA ASN A 94 2.54 -14.02 11.79
C ASN A 94 2.65 -15.35 12.53
N MET A 95 2.40 -15.36 13.84
CA MET A 95 2.56 -16.58 14.67
C MET A 95 1.62 -17.73 14.26
N LEU A 96 0.51 -17.43 13.57
CA LEU A 96 -0.53 -18.40 13.24
C LEU A 96 -0.54 -18.77 11.76
N LEU A 97 -0.46 -17.78 10.87
CA LEU A 97 -0.49 -17.97 9.44
C LEU A 97 0.13 -16.75 8.75
N ASP A 98 1.13 -17.00 7.91
CA ASP A 98 1.74 -15.95 7.10
C ASP A 98 0.74 -15.41 6.08
N SER A 99 0.75 -14.09 5.87
CA SER A 99 -0.06 -13.45 4.83
C SER A 99 0.82 -13.08 3.64
N HIS A 100 0.42 -13.48 2.44
CA HIS A 100 1.20 -13.23 1.23
C HIS A 100 0.49 -12.21 0.34
N ASN A 101 1.15 -11.10 0.07
CA ASN A 101 0.64 -10.04 -0.80
C ASN A 101 1.47 -10.04 -2.09
N VAL A 102 0.91 -10.60 -3.16
CA VAL A 102 1.55 -10.61 -4.48
C VAL A 102 1.21 -9.30 -5.19
N ILE A 103 2.24 -8.48 -5.41
CA ILE A 103 2.09 -7.10 -5.89
C ILE A 103 2.81 -6.98 -7.24
N LYS A 104 2.08 -6.50 -8.24
CA LYS A 104 2.59 -6.27 -9.59
C LYS A 104 2.67 -4.77 -9.89
N CYS A 105 3.85 -4.36 -10.34
CA CYS A 105 4.15 -3.01 -10.82
C CYS A 105 3.94 -2.91 -12.34
N ASN A 106 3.96 -1.68 -12.85
CA ASN A 106 3.84 -1.40 -14.28
C ASN A 106 5.16 -1.66 -15.04
N SER A 107 6.27 -1.73 -14.32
CA SER A 107 7.60 -1.99 -14.88
C SER A 107 8.56 -2.56 -13.84
N LYS A 108 9.64 -3.17 -14.33
CA LYS A 108 10.74 -3.65 -13.50
C LYS A 108 11.40 -2.54 -12.69
N ASP A 109 11.57 -1.37 -13.28
CA ASP A 109 12.23 -0.24 -12.59
C ASP A 109 11.36 0.27 -11.44
N GLU A 110 10.04 0.38 -11.65
CA GLU A 110 9.09 0.69 -10.58
C GLU A 110 9.12 -0.37 -9.47
N MET A 111 9.16 -1.65 -9.83
CA MET A 111 9.28 -2.74 -8.86
C MET A 111 10.55 -2.61 -8.02
N LEU A 112 11.69 -2.36 -8.64
CA LEU A 112 12.96 -2.20 -7.94
C LEU A 112 12.98 -0.98 -7.02
N LEU A 113 12.33 0.12 -7.42
CA LEU A 113 12.15 1.31 -6.57
C LEU A 113 11.33 0.98 -5.32
N TRP A 114 10.18 0.31 -5.48
CA TRP A 114 9.35 -0.10 -4.34
C TRP A 114 10.10 -1.05 -3.41
N VAL A 115 10.78 -2.07 -3.95
CA VAL A 115 11.55 -3.04 -3.15
C VAL A 115 12.70 -2.37 -2.40
N ALA A 116 13.31 -1.32 -2.94
CA ALA A 116 14.41 -0.62 -2.28
C ALA A 116 13.97 0.26 -1.10
N GLU A 117 12.68 0.63 -1.04
CA GLU A 117 12.14 1.52 -0.01
C GLU A 117 11.37 0.82 1.10
N LEU A 118 10.97 -0.43 0.87
CA LEU A 118 10.30 -1.32 1.82
C LEU A 118 11.31 -2.00 2.76
#